data_AF-L9XHY5-F1
#
_entry.id   AF-L9XHY5-F1
#
_cell.length_a   1.000
_cell.length_b   1.000
_cell.length_c   1.000
_cell.angle_alpha   90.00
_cell.angle_beta   90.00
_cell.angle_gamma   90.00
#
_symmetry.space_group_name_H-M   'P 1'
#
loop_
_entity.id
_entity.type
_entity.pdbx_description
1 polymer ?
#
loop_
_entity_poly.entity_id
_entity_poly.type
_entity_poly.pdbx_seq_one_letter_code
_entity_poly.pdbx_strand_id
1 'polypeptide(L)'
;MGSSLNGLLDARDLDLSPAVRATARSYADQGGLLGAFVYALVDLETDDPELAAALASIPTDLFAASSLHDDAIDESGTWDARHRKRRLNERVTLGDLAFVDVVETAAALPSDVDLGSALETVRQIGAGQLREESVDPATATLEDALGRLEDRGAVWGDLATALVDATGGYSSAQLEALHRLASEGMVVLAVLDDVEDLPTDVDNGVATVPRALYDGDLAAADSTDDAVEAFLASGAPTRLEALLAERSAALEAATLAFSETLYHSDAALLAAVRRALSWYCGRICSVPVERTVPENRQRALRAQLAGPAEKRRETIASAVAESPIEPSAASIDLDAAVESVVDLPPESLADVLITGTHAATIFDDAVATSLPDALESLERCVSTDRPGSNVRT
;
A
#
# COMPACT_ATOMS: atom_id res chain seq x y z
N MET A 1 -12.26 14.10 -15.71
CA MET A 1 -12.98 13.12 -14.87
C MET A 1 -12.24 11.79 -14.96
N GLY A 2 -11.45 11.43 -13.94
CA GLY A 2 -10.77 10.12 -13.92
C GLY A 2 -11.79 8.99 -13.84
N SER A 3 -11.69 8.03 -14.76
CA SER A 3 -12.31 6.71 -14.63
C SER A 3 -11.58 5.91 -13.55
N SER A 4 -12.24 4.87 -13.04
CA SER A 4 -11.64 3.93 -12.10
C SER A 4 -12.15 2.53 -12.42
N LEU A 5 -11.39 1.50 -12.06
CA LEU A 5 -11.81 0.10 -12.19
C LEU A 5 -13.15 -0.15 -11.50
N ASN A 6 -13.39 0.46 -10.33
CA ASN A 6 -14.68 0.32 -9.63
C ASN A 6 -15.82 0.98 -10.42
N GLY A 7 -15.57 2.13 -11.06
CA GLY A 7 -16.48 2.72 -12.03
C GLY A 7 -16.78 1.80 -13.22
N LEU A 8 -15.77 1.11 -13.76
CA LEU A 8 -15.95 0.13 -14.84
C LEU A 8 -16.77 -1.09 -14.39
N LEU A 9 -16.48 -1.61 -13.20
CA LEU A 9 -17.18 -2.74 -12.60
C LEU A 9 -18.66 -2.44 -12.34
N ASP A 10 -18.99 -1.19 -12.01
CA ASP A 10 -20.37 -0.74 -11.76
C ASP A 10 -21.11 -0.33 -13.04
N ALA A 11 -20.42 0.24 -14.02
CA ALA A 11 -21.02 0.74 -15.25
C ALA A 11 -21.24 -0.34 -16.32
N ARG A 12 -20.43 -1.41 -16.31
CA ARG A 12 -20.51 -2.50 -17.29
C ARG A 12 -21.17 -3.73 -16.65
N ASP A 13 -22.17 -4.27 -17.31
CA ASP A 13 -22.80 -5.56 -16.97
C ASP A 13 -21.84 -6.72 -17.34
N LEU A 14 -20.66 -6.72 -16.70
CA LEU A 14 -19.67 -7.78 -16.86
C LEU A 14 -20.15 -9.00 -16.08
N ASP A 15 -20.31 -10.13 -16.77
CA ASP A 15 -20.62 -11.43 -16.18
C ASP A 15 -19.39 -12.02 -15.46
N LEU A 16 -18.89 -11.27 -14.47
CA LEU A 16 -17.84 -11.65 -13.56
C LEU A 16 -18.42 -12.44 -12.40
N SER A 17 -17.71 -13.49 -12.01
CA SER A 17 -17.99 -14.16 -10.76
C SER A 17 -17.89 -13.20 -9.55
N PRO A 18 -18.70 -13.38 -8.49
CA PRO A 18 -18.65 -12.53 -7.30
C PRO A 18 -17.27 -12.44 -6.64
N ALA A 19 -16.52 -13.56 -6.65
CA ALA A 19 -15.18 -13.61 -6.06
C ALA A 19 -14.18 -12.75 -6.85
N VAL A 20 -14.12 -12.83 -8.19
CA VAL A 20 -13.21 -11.99 -8.99
C VAL A 20 -13.58 -10.52 -8.85
N ARG A 21 -14.88 -10.20 -8.80
CA ARG A 21 -15.35 -8.84 -8.57
C ARG A 21 -14.93 -8.30 -7.20
N ALA A 22 -14.98 -9.13 -6.15
CA ALA A 22 -14.54 -8.73 -4.81
C ALA A 22 -13.03 -8.52 -4.75
N THR A 23 -12.25 -9.45 -5.33
CA THR A 23 -10.78 -9.34 -5.43
C THR A 23 -10.36 -8.07 -6.19
N ALA A 24 -10.95 -7.82 -7.36
CA ALA A 24 -10.64 -6.62 -8.14
C ALA A 24 -10.95 -5.31 -7.41
N ARG A 25 -12.05 -5.27 -6.63
CA ARG A 25 -12.35 -4.14 -5.75
C ARG A 25 -11.29 -3.96 -4.68
N SER A 26 -10.86 -5.04 -4.04
CA SER A 26 -9.83 -5.00 -3.01
C SER A 26 -8.50 -4.45 -3.56
N TYR A 27 -8.08 -4.86 -4.76
CA TYR A 27 -6.87 -4.28 -5.37
C TYR A 27 -7.01 -2.82 -5.76
N ALA A 28 -8.18 -2.41 -6.26
CA ALA A 28 -8.44 -0.99 -6.52
C ALA A 28 -8.44 -0.17 -5.21
N ASP A 29 -8.95 -0.73 -4.11
CA ASP A 29 -8.92 -0.10 -2.79
C ASP A 29 -7.47 0.08 -2.31
N GLN A 30 -6.60 -0.93 -2.46
CA GLN A 30 -5.17 -0.83 -2.13
C GLN A 30 -4.42 0.17 -3.02
N GLY A 31 -4.52 0.02 -4.35
CA GLY A 31 -3.88 0.93 -5.32
C GLY A 31 -4.36 2.37 -5.18
N GLY A 32 -5.60 2.56 -4.72
CA GLY A 32 -6.20 3.86 -4.45
C GLY A 32 -5.49 4.69 -3.38
N LEU A 33 -4.71 4.07 -2.49
CA LEU A 33 -3.91 4.76 -1.49
C LEU A 33 -2.67 5.41 -2.12
N LEU A 34 -2.00 4.70 -3.02
CA LEU A 34 -0.93 5.27 -3.85
C LEU A 34 -1.49 6.39 -4.75
N GLY A 35 -2.70 6.17 -5.29
CA GLY A 35 -3.46 7.21 -5.98
C GLY A 35 -3.73 8.43 -5.11
N ALA A 36 -4.16 8.26 -3.85
CA ALA A 36 -4.43 9.36 -2.93
C ALA A 36 -3.16 10.16 -2.60
N PHE A 37 -2.02 9.50 -2.50
CA PHE A 37 -0.71 10.16 -2.37
C PHE A 37 -0.40 11.04 -3.59
N VAL A 38 -0.53 10.50 -4.81
CA VAL A 38 -0.35 11.27 -6.05
C VAL A 38 -1.35 12.42 -6.12
N TYR A 39 -2.62 12.17 -5.81
CA TYR A 39 -3.67 13.19 -5.80
C TYR A 39 -3.26 14.34 -4.91
N ALA A 40 -2.90 14.08 -3.65
CA ALA A 40 -2.61 15.11 -2.66
C ALA A 40 -1.49 16.03 -3.14
N LEU A 41 -0.41 15.47 -3.71
CA LEU A 41 0.74 16.24 -4.16
C LEU A 41 0.47 17.02 -5.45
N VAL A 42 -0.22 16.41 -6.42
CA VAL A 42 -0.63 17.12 -7.65
C VAL A 42 -1.59 18.27 -7.31
N ASP A 43 -2.60 18.01 -6.48
CA ASP A 43 -3.60 19.01 -6.09
C ASP A 43 -2.99 20.13 -5.23
N LEU A 44 -2.02 19.81 -4.36
CA LEU A 44 -1.30 20.81 -3.56
C LEU A 44 -0.56 21.83 -4.44
N GLU A 45 0.05 21.36 -5.53
CA GLU A 45 0.89 22.19 -6.38
C GLU A 45 0.10 22.89 -7.50
N THR A 46 -0.92 22.22 -8.04
CA THR A 46 -1.66 22.71 -9.21
C THR A 46 -2.98 23.39 -8.85
N ASP A 47 -3.56 23.09 -7.68
CA ASP A 47 -4.97 23.39 -7.31
C ASP A 47 -5.97 22.94 -8.39
N ASP A 48 -5.62 21.89 -9.17
CA ASP A 48 -6.46 21.28 -10.19
C ASP A 48 -6.91 19.87 -9.74
N PRO A 49 -8.09 19.75 -9.12
CA PRO A 49 -8.60 18.47 -8.65
C PRO A 49 -8.97 17.50 -9.79
N GLU A 50 -9.20 18.00 -11.02
CA GLU A 50 -9.49 17.13 -12.16
C GLU A 50 -8.22 16.49 -12.71
N LEU A 51 -7.14 17.26 -12.81
CA LEU A 51 -5.81 16.75 -13.15
C LEU A 51 -5.29 15.80 -12.07
N ALA A 52 -5.40 16.18 -10.79
CA ALA A 52 -5.03 15.34 -9.66
C ALA A 52 -5.76 13.99 -9.69
N ALA A 53 -7.08 14.00 -9.92
CA ALA A 53 -7.86 12.77 -10.03
C ALA A 53 -7.44 11.89 -11.22
N ALA A 54 -7.07 12.49 -12.36
CA ALA A 54 -6.65 11.75 -13.55
C ALA A 54 -5.25 11.13 -13.40
N LEU A 55 -4.30 11.87 -12.80
CA LEU A 55 -2.97 11.31 -12.50
C LEU A 55 -3.04 10.25 -11.39
N ALA A 56 -3.91 10.44 -10.39
CA ALA A 56 -4.12 9.49 -9.31
C ALA A 56 -4.80 8.18 -9.72
N SER A 57 -5.64 8.18 -10.76
CA SER A 57 -6.27 6.94 -11.24
C SER A 57 -5.29 6.01 -11.97
N ILE A 58 -4.22 6.55 -12.57
CA ILE A 58 -3.18 5.76 -13.25
C ILE A 58 -2.55 4.70 -12.32
N PRO A 59 -1.93 5.05 -11.18
CA PRO A 59 -1.31 4.05 -10.31
C PRO A 59 -2.37 3.17 -9.63
N THR A 60 -3.57 3.71 -9.39
CA THR A 60 -4.69 2.96 -8.80
C THR A 60 -5.11 1.78 -9.66
N ASP A 61 -5.43 2.04 -10.94
CA ASP A 61 -5.91 1.02 -11.85
C ASP A 61 -4.77 0.15 -12.38
N LEU A 62 -3.56 0.69 -12.49
CA LEU A 62 -2.38 -0.09 -12.85
C LEU A 62 -2.01 -1.09 -11.77
N PHE A 63 -2.11 -0.73 -10.49
CA PHE A 63 -1.91 -1.67 -9.38
C PHE A 63 -2.90 -2.82 -9.48
N ALA A 64 -4.20 -2.51 -9.64
CA ALA A 64 -5.21 -3.55 -9.80
C ALA A 64 -4.99 -4.43 -11.05
N ALA A 65 -4.56 -3.83 -12.18
CA ALA A 65 -4.21 -4.59 -13.38
C ALA A 65 -3.04 -5.56 -13.11
N SER A 66 -1.97 -5.05 -12.50
CA SER A 66 -0.78 -5.81 -12.14
C SER A 66 -1.13 -6.96 -11.22
N SER A 67 -1.82 -6.70 -10.11
CA SER A 67 -2.20 -7.73 -9.13
C SER A 67 -3.12 -8.79 -9.74
N LEU A 68 -4.06 -8.42 -10.62
CA LEU A 68 -4.91 -9.40 -11.32
C LEU A 68 -4.14 -10.29 -12.29
N HIS A 69 -3.11 -9.75 -12.96
CA HIS A 69 -2.24 -10.51 -13.84
C HIS A 69 -1.30 -11.41 -13.05
N ASP A 70 -0.74 -10.91 -11.96
CA ASP A 70 0.11 -11.65 -11.02
C ASP A 70 -0.61 -12.86 -10.43
N ASP A 71 -1.80 -12.63 -9.87
CA ASP A 71 -2.73 -13.66 -9.42
C ASP A 71 -3.02 -14.73 -10.49
N ALA A 72 -3.03 -14.35 -11.77
CA ALA A 72 -3.27 -15.29 -12.86
C ALA A 72 -2.02 -16.11 -13.22
N ILE A 73 -0.82 -15.55 -13.03
CA ILE A 73 0.47 -16.23 -13.20
C ILE A 73 0.65 -17.26 -12.06
N ASP A 74 0.44 -16.83 -10.83
CA ASP A 74 0.66 -17.65 -9.62
C ASP A 74 -0.49 -18.61 -9.32
N GLU A 75 -1.59 -18.49 -10.06
CA GLU A 75 -2.81 -19.27 -9.84
C GLU A 75 -3.39 -19.13 -8.41
N SER A 76 -3.20 -17.95 -7.81
CA SER A 76 -3.49 -17.69 -6.41
C SER A 76 -4.96 -17.97 -6.03
N GLY A 77 -5.14 -18.59 -4.85
CA GLY A 77 -6.45 -18.93 -4.28
C GLY A 77 -6.92 -20.35 -4.57
N THR A 78 -8.01 -20.76 -3.92
CA THR A 78 -8.50 -22.14 -3.98
C THR A 78 -9.35 -22.39 -5.22
N TRP A 79 -8.74 -22.99 -6.25
CA TRP A 79 -9.42 -23.29 -7.51
C TRP A 79 -9.71 -24.77 -7.65
N ASP A 80 -10.99 -25.13 -7.82
CA ASP A 80 -11.27 -26.44 -8.39
C ASP A 80 -10.81 -26.47 -9.87
N ALA A 81 -10.37 -27.64 -10.32
CA ALA A 81 -9.88 -27.82 -11.69
C ALA A 81 -10.93 -27.52 -12.77
N ARG A 82 -12.22 -27.46 -12.42
CA ARG A 82 -13.33 -27.19 -13.35
C ARG A 82 -13.48 -25.71 -13.66
N HIS A 83 -13.11 -24.83 -12.72
CA HIS A 83 -13.25 -23.39 -12.86
C HIS A 83 -11.93 -22.69 -13.21
N ARG A 84 -10.76 -23.34 -13.04
CA ARG A 84 -9.42 -22.78 -13.32
C ARG A 84 -9.35 -21.92 -14.59
N LYS A 85 -9.66 -22.48 -15.76
CA LYS A 85 -9.59 -21.74 -17.04
C LYS A 85 -10.50 -20.51 -17.07
N ARG A 86 -11.70 -20.61 -16.51
CA ARG A 86 -12.63 -19.47 -16.46
C ARG A 86 -12.06 -18.37 -15.56
N ARG A 87 -11.51 -18.72 -14.40
CA ARG A 87 -10.92 -17.76 -13.44
C ARG A 87 -9.71 -17.05 -14.01
N LEU A 88 -8.81 -17.79 -14.66
CA LEU A 88 -7.68 -17.23 -15.39
C LEU A 88 -8.14 -16.20 -16.44
N ASN A 89 -9.13 -16.57 -17.26
CA ASN A 89 -9.67 -15.66 -18.28
C ASN A 89 -10.32 -14.42 -17.65
N GLU A 90 -11.07 -14.56 -16.55
CA GLU A 90 -11.70 -13.45 -15.84
C GLU A 90 -10.65 -12.46 -15.30
N ARG A 91 -9.60 -12.96 -14.63
CA ARG A 91 -8.51 -12.16 -14.08
C ARG A 91 -7.73 -11.41 -15.17
N VAL A 92 -7.23 -12.13 -16.17
CA VAL A 92 -6.46 -11.54 -17.28
C VAL A 92 -7.28 -10.50 -18.04
N THR A 93 -8.52 -10.84 -18.42
CA THR A 93 -9.39 -9.91 -19.16
C THR A 93 -9.72 -8.67 -18.35
N LEU A 94 -9.96 -8.82 -17.04
CA LEU A 94 -10.26 -7.68 -16.19
C LEU A 94 -9.03 -6.79 -15.97
N GLY A 95 -7.84 -7.38 -15.78
CA GLY A 95 -6.59 -6.64 -15.71
C GLY A 95 -6.30 -5.88 -17.01
N ASP A 96 -6.55 -6.50 -18.17
CA ASP A 96 -6.41 -5.84 -19.48
C ASP A 96 -7.38 -4.66 -19.63
N LEU A 97 -8.62 -4.80 -19.13
CA LEU A 97 -9.60 -3.71 -19.14
C LEU A 97 -9.18 -2.55 -18.23
N ALA A 98 -8.63 -2.84 -17.05
CA ALA A 98 -8.08 -1.83 -16.15
C ALA A 98 -6.89 -1.11 -16.83
N PHE A 99 -5.98 -1.86 -17.48
CA PHE A 99 -4.86 -1.27 -18.21
C PHE A 99 -5.31 -0.41 -19.40
N VAL A 100 -6.37 -0.81 -20.12
CA VAL A 100 -6.97 0.03 -21.18
C VAL A 100 -7.47 1.36 -20.60
N ASP A 101 -8.08 1.35 -19.41
CA ASP A 101 -8.54 2.56 -18.72
C ASP A 101 -7.38 3.49 -18.36
N VAL A 102 -6.25 2.92 -17.90
CA VAL A 102 -5.00 3.67 -17.67
C VAL A 102 -4.52 4.34 -18.96
N VAL A 103 -4.53 3.61 -20.09
CA VAL A 103 -4.12 4.16 -21.40
C VAL A 103 -5.07 5.26 -21.87
N GLU A 104 -6.38 5.07 -21.71
CA GLU A 104 -7.39 6.08 -22.06
C GLU A 104 -7.26 7.34 -21.20
N THR A 105 -7.02 7.17 -19.90
CA THR A 105 -6.76 8.27 -18.96
C THR A 105 -5.50 9.03 -19.36
N ALA A 106 -4.38 8.33 -19.57
CA ALA A 106 -3.10 8.93 -19.98
C ALA A 106 -3.23 9.69 -21.31
N ALA A 107 -3.97 9.16 -22.28
CA ALA A 107 -4.21 9.81 -23.57
C ALA A 107 -5.11 11.05 -23.48
N ALA A 108 -5.92 11.17 -22.43
CA ALA A 108 -6.82 12.29 -22.19
C ALA A 108 -6.17 13.43 -21.38
N LEU A 109 -4.96 13.24 -20.85
CA LEU A 109 -4.25 14.27 -20.11
C LEU A 109 -3.88 15.47 -20.99
N PRO A 110 -3.75 16.66 -20.40
CA PRO A 110 -3.22 17.84 -21.09
C PRO A 110 -1.87 17.57 -21.76
N SER A 111 -1.63 18.16 -22.92
CA SER A 111 -0.43 17.90 -23.74
C SER A 111 0.89 18.36 -23.12
N ASP A 112 0.82 19.19 -22.09
CA ASP A 112 1.94 19.71 -21.31
C ASP A 112 2.31 18.81 -20.10
N VAL A 113 1.51 17.78 -19.81
CA VAL A 113 1.86 16.73 -18.83
C VAL A 113 2.81 15.73 -19.50
N ASP A 114 4.06 15.67 -19.04
CA ASP A 114 5.05 14.73 -19.56
C ASP A 114 5.04 13.42 -18.78
N LEU A 115 4.44 12.38 -19.38
CA LEU A 115 4.40 11.04 -18.81
C LEU A 115 5.63 10.18 -19.18
N GLY A 116 6.65 10.73 -19.84
CA GLY A 116 7.79 9.96 -20.34
C GLY A 116 8.45 9.08 -19.27
N SER A 117 8.73 9.66 -18.10
CA SER A 117 9.31 8.95 -16.96
C SER A 117 8.33 7.93 -16.35
N ALA A 118 7.06 8.29 -16.19
CA ALA A 118 6.04 7.39 -15.66
C ALA A 118 5.80 6.17 -16.58
N LEU A 119 5.82 6.36 -17.90
CA LEU A 119 5.69 5.25 -18.85
C LEU A 119 6.89 4.30 -18.80
N GLU A 120 8.08 4.79 -18.45
CA GLU A 120 9.24 3.93 -18.25
C GLU A 120 9.12 3.09 -16.98
N THR A 121 8.63 3.66 -15.87
CA THR A 121 8.37 2.88 -14.65
C THR A 121 7.31 1.81 -14.86
N VAL A 122 6.27 2.07 -15.67
CA VAL A 122 5.31 1.02 -16.09
C VAL A 122 5.99 -0.14 -16.83
N ARG A 123 6.97 0.15 -17.71
CA ARG A 123 7.75 -0.91 -18.38
C ARG A 123 8.64 -1.66 -17.40
N GLN A 124 9.24 -0.96 -16.44
CA GLN A 124 10.07 -1.55 -15.40
C GLN A 124 9.26 -2.51 -14.52
N ILE A 125 8.03 -2.17 -14.12
CA ILE A 125 7.12 -3.07 -13.38
C ILE A 125 6.93 -4.39 -14.15
N GLY A 126 6.54 -4.31 -15.43
CA GLY A 126 6.36 -5.52 -16.25
C GLY A 126 7.66 -6.30 -16.48
N ALA A 127 8.79 -5.63 -16.62
CA ALA A 127 10.10 -6.26 -16.77
C ALA A 127 10.61 -6.89 -15.46
N GLY A 128 10.29 -6.31 -14.31
CA GLY A 128 10.55 -6.86 -12.98
C GLY A 128 9.82 -8.18 -12.79
N GLN A 129 8.52 -8.22 -13.13
CA GLN A 129 7.70 -9.43 -13.05
C GLN A 129 8.27 -10.58 -13.89
N LEU A 130 8.72 -10.31 -15.12
CA LEU A 130 9.34 -11.33 -15.98
C LEU A 130 10.71 -11.83 -15.48
N ARG A 131 11.39 -11.05 -14.62
CA ARG A 131 12.70 -11.40 -14.06
C ARG A 131 12.60 -12.20 -12.77
N GLU A 132 11.43 -12.29 -12.16
CA GLU A 132 11.22 -12.99 -10.88
C GLU A 132 11.68 -14.46 -10.95
N GLU A 133 11.37 -15.16 -12.04
CA GLU A 133 11.78 -16.55 -12.26
C GLU A 133 13.30 -16.74 -12.51
N SER A 134 14.08 -15.65 -12.62
CA SER A 134 15.51 -15.73 -12.98
C SER A 134 16.45 -15.90 -11.79
N VAL A 135 15.94 -15.73 -10.56
CA VAL A 135 16.73 -15.85 -9.32
C VAL A 135 16.37 -17.17 -8.63
N ASP A 136 17.37 -18.02 -8.40
CA ASP A 136 17.17 -19.29 -7.69
C ASP A 136 17.03 -19.04 -6.18
N PRO A 137 15.87 -19.34 -5.57
CA PRO A 137 15.63 -19.09 -4.14
C PRO A 137 16.59 -19.83 -3.21
N ALA A 138 17.19 -20.95 -3.65
CA ALA A 138 18.11 -21.72 -2.83
C ALA A 138 19.51 -21.09 -2.73
N THR A 139 19.83 -20.14 -3.61
CA THR A 139 21.15 -19.49 -3.68
C THR A 139 21.09 -17.98 -3.60
N ALA A 140 19.90 -17.40 -3.62
CA ALA A 140 19.67 -15.96 -3.53
C ALA A 140 20.30 -15.39 -2.26
N THR A 141 21.12 -14.36 -2.44
CA THR A 141 21.64 -13.57 -1.32
C THR A 141 20.61 -12.55 -0.85
N LEU A 142 20.84 -11.93 0.31
CA LEU A 142 20.04 -10.78 0.75
C LEU A 142 20.08 -9.63 -0.28
N GLU A 143 21.21 -9.41 -0.94
CA GLU A 143 21.36 -8.40 -2.00
C GLU A 143 20.49 -8.74 -3.21
N ASP A 144 20.43 -10.01 -3.61
CA ASP A 144 19.57 -10.45 -4.71
C ASP A 144 18.08 -10.28 -4.37
N ALA A 145 17.68 -10.67 -3.15
CA ALA A 145 16.30 -10.52 -2.67
C ALA A 145 15.87 -9.06 -2.56
N LEU A 146 16.74 -8.18 -2.03
CA LEU A 146 16.49 -6.74 -1.96
C LEU A 146 16.47 -6.11 -3.35
N GLY A 147 17.38 -6.48 -4.25
CA GLY A 147 17.39 -5.98 -5.62
C GLY A 147 16.12 -6.34 -6.38
N ARG A 148 15.59 -7.57 -6.20
CA ARG A 148 14.28 -7.98 -6.74
C ARG A 148 13.16 -7.12 -6.18
N LEU A 149 13.15 -6.91 -4.87
CA LEU A 149 12.14 -6.12 -4.18
C LEU A 149 12.18 -4.65 -4.61
N GLU A 150 13.36 -4.08 -4.85
CA GLU A 150 13.51 -2.73 -5.40
C GLU A 150 13.01 -2.66 -6.86
N ASP A 151 13.32 -3.67 -7.68
CA ASP A 151 12.87 -3.77 -9.08
C ASP A 151 11.34 -3.97 -9.25
N ARG A 152 10.63 -4.48 -8.22
CA ARG A 152 9.18 -4.79 -8.26
C ARG A 152 8.32 -3.92 -7.35
N GLY A 153 8.76 -3.71 -6.12
CA GLY A 153 8.05 -2.97 -5.07
C GLY A 153 8.35 -1.47 -5.11
N ALA A 154 9.64 -1.09 -5.03
CA ALA A 154 10.03 0.33 -4.95
C ALA A 154 9.65 1.13 -6.21
N VAL A 155 9.62 0.47 -7.38
CA VAL A 155 9.20 1.08 -8.66
C VAL A 155 7.77 1.66 -8.64
N TRP A 156 6.89 1.21 -7.74
CA TRP A 156 5.58 1.85 -7.53
C TRP A 156 5.70 3.24 -6.90
N GLY A 157 6.66 3.42 -5.99
CA GLY A 157 7.02 4.73 -5.45
C GLY A 157 7.63 5.65 -6.53
N ASP A 158 8.40 5.07 -7.45
CA ASP A 158 8.94 5.77 -8.62
C ASP A 158 7.85 6.22 -9.58
N LEU A 159 6.88 5.36 -9.85
CA LEU A 159 5.72 5.70 -10.64
C LEU A 159 4.95 6.86 -10.01
N ALA A 160 4.65 6.79 -8.71
CA ALA A 160 3.95 7.86 -8.01
C ALA A 160 4.73 9.19 -8.08
N THR A 161 6.03 9.14 -7.84
CA THR A 161 6.90 10.33 -7.91
C THR A 161 6.99 10.89 -9.33
N ALA A 162 7.10 10.04 -10.35
CA ALA A 162 7.14 10.44 -11.75
C ALA A 162 5.82 11.09 -12.21
N LEU A 163 4.67 10.63 -11.70
CA LEU A 163 3.38 11.26 -11.97
C LEU A 163 3.25 12.63 -11.30
N VAL A 164 3.82 12.81 -10.11
CA VAL A 164 3.90 14.12 -9.45
C VAL A 164 4.84 15.07 -10.22
N ASP A 165 6.01 14.58 -10.65
CA ASP A 165 6.98 15.33 -11.46
C ASP A 165 6.38 15.79 -12.80
N ALA A 166 5.47 15.01 -13.39
CA ALA A 166 4.81 15.35 -14.65
C ALA A 166 4.03 16.69 -14.61
N THR A 167 3.77 17.24 -13.42
CA THR A 167 3.15 18.57 -13.23
C THR A 167 4.15 19.72 -13.31
N GLY A 168 5.46 19.45 -13.13
CA GLY A 168 6.54 20.42 -13.22
C GLY A 168 6.65 21.43 -12.08
N GLY A 169 5.85 21.31 -11.01
CA GLY A 169 5.85 22.27 -9.91
C GLY A 169 6.85 22.00 -8.78
N TYR A 170 7.36 20.76 -8.68
CA TYR A 170 8.36 20.39 -7.68
C TYR A 170 9.79 20.57 -8.20
N SER A 171 10.69 21.06 -7.35
CA SER A 171 12.12 21.14 -7.65
C SER A 171 12.78 19.76 -7.64
N SER A 172 13.93 19.62 -8.30
CA SER A 172 14.67 18.35 -8.31
C SER A 172 15.04 17.83 -6.92
N ALA A 173 15.31 18.73 -5.96
CA ALA A 173 15.61 18.33 -4.58
C ALA A 173 14.36 17.81 -3.84
N GLN A 174 13.21 18.44 -4.06
CA GLN A 174 11.93 17.96 -3.53
C GLN A 174 11.57 16.59 -4.12
N LEU A 175 11.76 16.42 -5.43
CA LEU A 175 11.50 15.14 -6.12
C LEU A 175 12.46 14.04 -5.68
N GLU A 176 13.73 14.35 -5.42
CA GLU A 176 14.69 13.38 -4.87
C GLU A 176 14.29 12.93 -3.46
N ALA A 177 13.87 13.85 -2.60
CA ALA A 177 13.38 13.53 -1.27
C ALA A 177 12.07 12.71 -1.33
N LEU A 178 11.17 13.07 -2.24
CA LEU A 178 9.90 12.38 -2.47
C LEU A 178 10.11 10.96 -2.99
N HIS A 179 11.01 10.78 -3.96
CA HIS A 179 11.39 9.49 -4.50
C HIS A 179 11.94 8.57 -3.41
N ARG A 180 12.84 9.08 -2.54
CA ARG A 180 13.34 8.32 -1.39
C ARG A 180 12.23 7.95 -0.43
N LEU A 181 11.37 8.90 -0.06
CA LEU A 181 10.23 8.64 0.81
C LEU A 181 9.34 7.52 0.23
N ALA A 182 8.97 7.63 -1.04
CA ALA A 182 8.09 6.66 -1.67
C ALA A 182 8.77 5.29 -1.81
N SER A 183 10.05 5.25 -2.20
CA SER A 183 10.81 4.01 -2.39
C SER A 183 11.03 3.27 -1.08
N GLU A 184 11.50 3.94 -0.03
CA GLU A 184 11.74 3.31 1.28
C GLU A 184 10.41 2.84 1.91
N GLY A 185 9.34 3.61 1.75
CA GLY A 185 7.99 3.20 2.18
C GLY A 185 7.52 1.93 1.48
N MET A 186 7.64 1.86 0.15
CA MET A 186 7.29 0.66 -0.60
C MET A 186 8.18 -0.53 -0.26
N VAL A 187 9.47 -0.31 0.05
CA VAL A 187 10.37 -1.38 0.49
C VAL A 187 9.93 -1.96 1.83
N VAL A 188 9.62 -1.11 2.81
CA VAL A 188 9.12 -1.55 4.12
C VAL A 188 7.86 -2.39 3.96
N LEU A 189 6.89 -1.90 3.18
CA LEU A 189 5.62 -2.61 2.94
C LEU A 189 5.84 -3.96 2.25
N ALA A 190 6.67 -4.01 1.21
CA ALA A 190 6.95 -5.26 0.50
C ALA A 190 7.68 -6.29 1.36
N VAL A 191 8.55 -5.86 2.29
CA VAL A 191 9.20 -6.80 3.23
C VAL A 191 8.20 -7.35 4.25
N LEU A 192 7.24 -6.55 4.70
CA LEU A 192 6.18 -7.03 5.61
C LEU A 192 5.24 -8.01 4.92
N ASP A 193 4.87 -7.71 3.66
CA ASP A 193 4.10 -8.60 2.78
C ASP A 193 4.83 -9.94 2.57
N ASP A 194 6.12 -9.91 2.19
CA ASP A 194 6.98 -11.11 2.06
C ASP A 194 7.01 -11.97 3.37
N VAL A 195 6.83 -11.36 4.55
CA VAL A 195 6.77 -12.10 5.83
C VAL A 195 5.43 -12.81 6.00
N GLU A 196 4.32 -12.14 5.68
CA GLU A 196 2.98 -12.75 5.74
C GLU A 196 2.82 -13.87 4.70
N ASP A 197 3.38 -13.66 3.51
CA ASP A 197 3.30 -14.58 2.38
C ASP A 197 4.39 -15.66 2.38
N LEU A 198 5.24 -15.71 3.41
CA LEU A 198 6.29 -16.73 3.53
C LEU A 198 5.82 -18.17 3.25
N PRO A 199 4.65 -18.64 3.73
CA PRO A 199 4.17 -19.98 3.40
C PRO A 199 3.98 -20.18 1.89
N THR A 200 3.33 -19.21 1.23
CA THR A 200 3.08 -19.20 -0.21
C THR A 200 4.40 -19.11 -1.00
N ASP A 201 5.33 -18.26 -0.56
CA ASP A 201 6.63 -18.08 -1.21
C ASP A 201 7.51 -19.32 -1.13
N VAL A 202 7.46 -20.04 -0.01
CA VAL A 202 8.14 -21.33 0.15
C VAL A 202 7.60 -22.33 -0.88
N ASP A 203 6.28 -22.45 -0.99
CA ASP A 203 5.62 -23.37 -1.93
C ASP A 203 5.89 -23.00 -3.40
N ASN A 204 5.89 -21.71 -3.72
CA ASN A 204 6.12 -21.19 -5.07
C ASN A 204 7.61 -21.09 -5.44
N GLY A 205 8.52 -21.25 -4.48
CA GLY A 205 9.96 -21.15 -4.74
C GLY A 205 10.42 -19.72 -5.05
N VAL A 206 9.82 -18.71 -4.42
CA VAL A 206 10.18 -17.30 -4.63
C VAL A 206 11.36 -16.90 -3.74
N ALA A 207 12.29 -16.11 -4.27
CA ALA A 207 13.45 -15.59 -3.55
C ALA A 207 13.11 -14.31 -2.76
N THR A 208 12.63 -14.46 -1.53
CA THR A 208 12.17 -13.34 -0.68
C THR A 208 13.17 -12.94 0.41
N VAL A 209 13.02 -11.74 0.95
CA VAL A 209 13.90 -11.22 2.01
C VAL A 209 13.90 -12.11 3.26
N PRO A 210 12.73 -12.60 3.77
CA PRO A 210 12.70 -13.51 4.90
C PRO A 210 13.49 -14.81 4.66
N ARG A 211 13.39 -15.38 3.44
CA ARG A 211 14.15 -16.58 3.05
C ARG A 211 15.65 -16.32 3.01
N ALA A 212 16.08 -15.20 2.42
CA ALA A 212 17.49 -14.84 2.34
C ALA A 212 18.13 -14.53 3.71
N LEU A 213 17.32 -14.10 4.69
CA LEU A 213 17.77 -13.86 6.07
C LEU A 213 17.82 -15.12 6.94
N TYR A 214 17.21 -16.22 6.49
CA TYR A 214 17.24 -17.51 7.18
C TYR A 214 18.55 -18.26 6.84
N ASP A 215 19.29 -18.72 7.85
CA ASP A 215 20.61 -19.39 7.68
C ASP A 215 20.53 -20.84 7.18
N GLY A 216 19.35 -21.29 6.72
CA GLY A 216 19.12 -22.65 6.24
C GLY A 216 18.34 -22.66 4.93
N ASP A 217 17.85 -23.84 4.55
CA ASP A 217 17.00 -24.02 3.38
C ASP A 217 15.56 -24.32 3.82
N LEU A 218 14.68 -23.32 3.72
CA LEU A 218 13.26 -23.49 4.05
C LEU A 218 12.55 -24.47 3.11
N ALA A 219 13.03 -24.64 1.88
CA ALA A 219 12.47 -25.62 0.94
C ALA A 219 12.87 -27.06 1.29
N ALA A 220 13.84 -27.25 2.19
CA ALA A 220 14.22 -28.57 2.69
C ALA A 220 13.38 -29.05 3.89
N ALA A 221 12.44 -28.23 4.38
CA ALA A 221 11.53 -28.63 5.44
C ALA A 221 10.56 -29.73 4.97
N ASP A 222 10.12 -30.58 5.90
CA ASP A 222 9.21 -31.69 5.60
C ASP A 222 7.79 -31.19 5.22
N SER A 223 7.44 -29.96 5.62
CA SER A 223 6.20 -29.26 5.29
C SER A 223 6.37 -27.73 5.35
N THR A 224 5.43 -26.99 4.77
CA THR A 224 5.36 -25.52 4.85
C THR A 224 5.23 -25.05 6.30
N ASP A 225 4.43 -25.73 7.12
CA ASP A 225 4.31 -25.44 8.55
C ASP A 225 5.65 -25.61 9.29
N ASP A 226 6.40 -26.67 8.98
CA ASP A 226 7.73 -26.90 9.57
C ASP A 226 8.72 -25.80 9.13
N ALA A 227 8.62 -25.32 7.88
CA ALA A 227 9.43 -24.20 7.39
C ALA A 227 9.12 -22.92 8.17
N VAL A 228 7.84 -22.62 8.39
CA VAL A 228 7.41 -21.45 9.15
C VAL A 228 7.84 -21.54 10.62
N GLU A 229 7.63 -22.69 11.28
CA GLU A 229 8.10 -22.90 12.66
C GLU A 229 9.63 -22.73 12.76
N ALA A 230 10.38 -23.25 11.78
CA ALA A 230 11.83 -23.11 11.73
C ALA A 230 12.27 -21.65 11.52
N PHE A 231 11.58 -20.90 10.67
CA PHE A 231 11.83 -19.47 10.46
C PHE A 231 11.57 -18.66 11.74
N LEU A 232 10.39 -18.83 12.35
CA LEU A 232 9.99 -18.13 13.58
C LEU A 232 10.93 -18.40 14.75
N ALA A 233 11.44 -19.64 14.87
CA ALA A 233 12.38 -20.03 15.91
C ALA A 233 13.85 -19.61 15.62
N SER A 234 14.13 -19.05 14.45
CA SER A 234 15.47 -18.68 14.01
C SER A 234 15.89 -17.27 14.45
N GLY A 235 17.09 -16.84 14.04
CA GLY A 235 17.53 -15.45 14.16
C GLY A 235 17.10 -14.54 13.02
N ALA A 236 16.30 -15.02 12.06
CA ALA A 236 15.82 -14.22 10.92
C ALA A 236 14.83 -13.11 11.33
N PRO A 237 13.85 -13.34 12.24
CA PRO A 237 12.96 -12.27 12.71
C PRO A 237 13.70 -11.07 13.33
N THR A 238 14.74 -11.32 14.14
CA THR A 238 15.57 -10.23 14.70
C THR A 238 16.37 -9.49 13.63
N ARG A 239 16.79 -10.17 12.56
CA ARG A 239 17.47 -9.53 11.43
C ARG A 239 16.51 -8.70 10.59
N LEU A 240 15.28 -9.15 10.41
CA LEU A 240 14.21 -8.37 9.78
C LEU A 240 13.91 -7.11 10.58
N GLU A 241 13.81 -7.20 11.90
CA GLU A 241 13.62 -6.04 12.77
C GLU A 241 14.73 -4.99 12.56
N ALA A 242 16.00 -5.44 12.51
CA ALA A 242 17.12 -4.53 12.25
C ALA A 242 17.08 -3.90 10.85
N LEU A 243 16.75 -4.66 9.82
CA LEU A 243 16.61 -4.18 8.44
C LEU A 243 15.47 -3.17 8.33
N LEU A 244 14.29 -3.49 8.86
CA LEU A 244 13.12 -2.62 8.85
C LEU A 244 13.36 -1.35 9.67
N ALA A 245 14.11 -1.43 10.78
CA ALA A 245 14.50 -0.24 11.55
C ALA A 245 15.42 0.70 10.74
N GLU A 246 16.38 0.15 9.99
CA GLU A 246 17.24 0.95 9.09
C GLU A 246 16.41 1.63 7.99
N ARG A 247 15.54 0.89 7.31
CA ARG A 247 14.68 1.39 6.23
C ARG A 247 13.66 2.42 6.73
N SER A 248 13.08 2.19 7.90
CA SER A 248 12.18 3.13 8.55
C SER A 248 12.88 4.44 8.94
N ALA A 249 14.13 4.37 9.44
CA ALA A 249 14.91 5.57 9.72
C ALA A 249 15.26 6.37 8.45
N ALA A 250 15.51 5.69 7.33
CA ALA A 250 15.72 6.32 6.03
C ALA A 250 14.44 7.00 5.51
N LEU A 251 13.29 6.33 5.64
CA LEU A 251 11.96 6.87 5.33
C LEU A 251 11.66 8.13 6.16
N GLU A 252 11.91 8.09 7.47
CA GLU A 252 11.71 9.24 8.36
C GLU A 252 12.61 10.42 7.96
N ALA A 253 13.90 10.16 7.72
CA ALA A 253 14.84 11.20 7.27
C ALA A 253 14.42 11.82 5.93
N ALA A 254 13.92 11.02 4.99
CA ALA A 254 13.39 11.51 3.71
C ALA A 254 12.11 12.34 3.89
N THR A 255 11.24 11.93 4.81
CA THR A 255 10.01 12.67 5.17
C THR A 255 10.33 14.03 5.76
N LEU A 256 11.28 14.10 6.71
CA LEU A 256 11.73 15.35 7.29
C LEU A 256 12.36 16.25 6.20
N ALA A 257 13.27 15.71 5.39
CA ALA A 257 13.90 16.45 4.30
C ALA A 257 12.88 16.98 3.29
N PHE A 258 11.87 16.19 2.92
CA PHE A 258 10.80 16.64 2.04
C PHE A 258 9.98 17.76 2.69
N SER A 259 9.54 17.56 3.94
CA SER A 259 8.73 18.55 4.67
C SER A 259 9.43 19.90 4.83
N GLU A 260 10.74 19.91 5.10
CA GLU A 260 11.55 21.14 5.23
C GLU A 260 11.65 21.94 3.92
N THR A 261 11.45 21.28 2.78
CA THR A 261 11.50 21.91 1.45
C THR A 261 10.13 22.36 0.95
N LEU A 262 9.04 22.00 1.62
CA LEU A 262 7.69 22.41 1.22
C LEU A 262 7.44 23.88 1.60
N TYR A 263 7.07 24.69 0.62
CA TYR A 263 6.71 26.11 0.82
C TYR A 263 5.23 26.33 1.13
N HIS A 264 4.48 25.24 1.31
CA HIS A 264 3.04 25.25 1.53
C HIS A 264 2.71 25.36 3.03
N SER A 265 1.63 26.07 3.36
CA SER A 265 1.15 26.15 4.75
C SER A 265 0.51 24.84 5.20
N ASP A 266 0.54 24.54 6.51
CA ASP A 266 -0.12 23.36 7.11
C ASP A 266 -1.61 23.28 6.75
N ALA A 267 -2.30 24.42 6.61
CA ALA A 267 -3.69 24.46 6.17
C ALA A 267 -3.89 24.04 4.70
N ALA A 268 -2.92 24.35 3.83
CA ALA A 268 -2.93 23.92 2.43
C ALA A 268 -2.65 22.41 2.31
N LEU A 269 -1.67 21.92 3.09
CA LEU A 269 -1.39 20.48 3.20
C LEU A 269 -2.63 19.71 3.68
N LEU A 270 -3.27 20.17 4.75
CA LEU A 270 -4.50 19.56 5.25
C LEU A 270 -5.63 19.57 4.22
N ALA A 271 -5.78 20.68 3.48
CA ALA A 271 -6.81 20.79 2.44
C ALA A 271 -6.57 19.79 1.28
N ALA A 272 -5.33 19.66 0.83
CA ALA A 272 -4.94 18.72 -0.23
C ALA A 272 -5.16 17.26 0.22
N VAL A 273 -4.68 16.90 1.41
CA VAL A 273 -4.89 15.56 2.00
C VAL A 273 -6.38 15.25 2.16
N ARG A 274 -7.18 16.21 2.64
CA ARG A 274 -8.63 16.04 2.76
C ARG A 274 -9.29 15.78 1.40
N ARG A 275 -8.89 16.52 0.36
CA ARG A 275 -9.42 16.32 -1.00
C ARG A 275 -9.03 14.96 -1.55
N ALA A 276 -7.77 14.54 -1.38
CA ALA A 276 -7.29 13.22 -1.77
C ALA A 276 -8.05 12.09 -1.09
N LEU A 277 -8.21 12.15 0.24
CA LEU A 277 -8.96 11.14 1.00
C LEU A 277 -10.45 11.13 0.64
N SER A 278 -11.04 12.30 0.38
CA SER A 278 -12.42 12.39 -0.11
C SER A 278 -12.58 11.81 -1.51
N TRP A 279 -11.60 12.00 -2.39
CA TRP A 279 -11.57 11.37 -3.71
C TRP A 279 -11.47 9.85 -3.56
N TYR A 280 -10.51 9.36 -2.77
CA TYR A 280 -10.32 7.94 -2.49
C TYR A 280 -11.61 7.29 -1.96
N CYS A 281 -12.15 7.80 -0.85
CA CYS A 281 -13.35 7.22 -0.22
C CYS A 281 -14.61 7.35 -1.09
N GLY A 282 -14.69 8.39 -1.92
CA GLY A 282 -15.89 8.69 -2.72
C GLY A 282 -15.90 8.08 -4.12
N ARG A 283 -14.74 7.70 -4.66
CA ARG A 283 -14.58 7.28 -6.07
C ARG A 283 -13.86 5.95 -6.24
N ILE A 284 -12.97 5.62 -5.31
CA ILE A 284 -12.14 4.43 -5.40
C ILE A 284 -12.62 3.41 -4.40
N CYS A 285 -12.50 3.68 -3.10
CA CYS A 285 -12.76 2.71 -2.05
C CYS A 285 -14.17 2.10 -2.14
N SER A 286 -14.23 0.78 -2.24
CA SER A 286 -15.46 0.02 -2.33
C SER A 286 -16.14 -0.20 -0.97
N VAL A 287 -15.41 0.04 0.12
CA VAL A 287 -15.87 -0.14 1.50
C VAL A 287 -16.42 1.18 2.05
N PRO A 288 -17.68 1.23 2.50
CA PRO A 288 -18.22 2.44 3.13
C PRO A 288 -17.49 2.79 4.43
N VAL A 289 -17.25 4.09 4.65
CA VAL A 289 -16.55 4.62 5.84
C VAL A 289 -17.18 4.14 7.14
N GLU A 290 -18.51 4.02 7.20
CA GLU A 290 -19.23 3.61 8.42
C GLU A 290 -18.94 2.16 8.84
N ARG A 291 -18.34 1.34 7.95
CA ARG A 291 -17.96 -0.04 8.28
C ARG A 291 -16.70 -0.09 9.15
N THR A 292 -15.75 0.83 8.97
CA THR A 292 -14.51 0.87 9.76
C THR A 292 -14.52 1.98 10.81
N VAL A 293 -15.20 3.10 10.53
CA VAL A 293 -15.38 4.22 11.47
C VAL A 293 -16.89 4.46 11.69
N PRO A 294 -17.50 3.77 12.67
CA PRO A 294 -18.94 3.88 12.95
C PRO A 294 -19.43 5.32 13.19
N GLU A 295 -20.67 5.63 12.82
CA GLU A 295 -21.24 7.00 12.89
C GLU A 295 -21.17 7.64 14.29
N ASN A 296 -21.27 6.85 15.36
CA ASN A 296 -21.10 7.32 16.73
C ASN A 296 -19.65 7.76 17.00
N ARG A 297 -18.65 7.03 16.48
CA ARG A 297 -17.24 7.41 16.56
C ARG A 297 -16.98 8.66 15.73
N GLN A 298 -17.51 8.75 14.51
CA GLN A 298 -17.40 9.96 13.69
C GLN A 298 -17.98 11.20 14.37
N ARG A 299 -19.18 11.09 14.96
CA ARG A 299 -19.79 12.20 15.73
C ARG A 299 -18.97 12.57 16.96
N ALA A 300 -18.39 11.59 17.65
CA ALA A 300 -17.52 11.84 18.79
C ALA A 300 -16.24 12.60 18.37
N LEU A 301 -15.58 12.18 17.29
CA LEU A 301 -14.38 12.86 16.76
C LEU A 301 -14.68 14.32 16.39
N ARG A 302 -15.76 14.57 15.64
CA ARG A 302 -16.20 15.94 15.30
C ARG A 302 -16.47 16.79 16.54
N ALA A 303 -17.16 16.23 17.54
CA ALA A 303 -17.47 16.96 18.77
C ALA A 303 -16.22 17.25 19.63
N GLN A 304 -15.28 16.31 19.70
CA GLN A 304 -14.04 16.48 20.45
C GLN A 304 -13.10 17.51 19.80
N LEU A 305 -12.97 17.47 18.47
CA LEU A 305 -12.15 18.43 17.71
C LEU A 305 -12.76 19.84 17.68
N ALA A 306 -14.09 19.96 17.73
CA ALA A 306 -14.75 21.26 17.91
C ALA A 306 -14.64 21.81 19.35
N GLY A 307 -14.09 21.02 20.28
CA GLY A 307 -13.96 21.37 21.69
C GLY A 307 -12.76 22.27 22.02
N PRO A 308 -12.48 22.46 23.33
CA PRO A 308 -11.33 23.22 23.80
C PRO A 308 -9.99 22.65 23.31
N ALA A 309 -8.96 23.50 23.20
CA ALA A 309 -7.66 23.10 22.65
C ALA A 309 -7.02 21.88 23.33
N GLU A 310 -7.15 21.74 24.66
CA GLU A 310 -6.68 20.56 25.40
C GLU A 310 -7.36 19.27 24.90
N LYS A 311 -8.70 19.30 24.71
CA LYS A 311 -9.44 18.16 24.18
C LYS A 311 -9.05 17.85 22.73
N ARG A 312 -8.79 18.88 21.92
CA ARG A 312 -8.30 18.70 20.54
C ARG A 312 -6.96 17.98 20.55
N ARG A 313 -6.00 18.44 21.36
CA ARG A 313 -4.68 17.81 21.53
C ARG A 313 -4.81 16.34 21.93
N GLU A 314 -5.59 16.05 22.97
CA GLU A 314 -5.85 14.68 23.41
C GLU A 314 -6.41 13.80 22.28
N THR A 315 -7.37 14.30 21.52
CA THR A 315 -7.99 13.55 20.43
C THR A 315 -7.02 13.30 19.27
N ILE A 316 -6.21 14.29 18.90
CA ILE A 316 -5.18 14.12 17.85
C ILE A 316 -4.11 13.15 18.32
N ALA A 317 -3.60 13.30 19.55
CA ALA A 317 -2.60 12.41 20.13
C ALA A 317 -3.11 10.96 20.21
N SER A 318 -4.36 10.76 20.66
CA SER A 318 -5.01 9.46 20.70
C SER A 318 -5.15 8.85 19.30
N ALA A 319 -5.51 9.65 18.29
CA ALA A 319 -5.65 9.15 16.92
C ALA A 319 -4.30 8.75 16.30
N VAL A 320 -3.23 9.50 16.55
CA VAL A 320 -1.87 9.15 16.09
C VAL A 320 -1.37 7.90 16.82
N ALA A 321 -1.60 7.78 18.12
CA ALA A 321 -1.19 6.62 18.90
C ALA A 321 -2.00 5.35 18.60
N GLU A 322 -3.25 5.48 18.16
CA GLU A 322 -4.13 4.38 17.73
C GLU A 322 -3.99 4.05 16.24
N SER A 323 -3.11 4.74 15.50
CA SER A 323 -2.87 4.45 14.08
C SER A 323 -2.26 3.05 13.94
N PRO A 324 -2.80 2.18 13.06
CA PRO A 324 -2.25 0.83 12.85
C PRO A 324 -0.86 0.89 12.22
N ILE A 325 -0.60 1.93 11.42
CA ILE A 325 0.74 2.27 10.94
C ILE A 325 1.55 2.69 12.17
N GLU A 326 2.34 1.76 12.71
CA GLU A 326 3.30 2.08 13.77
C GLU A 326 4.16 3.22 13.27
N PRO A 327 4.15 4.39 13.93
CA PRO A 327 5.25 5.32 13.80
C PRO A 327 6.50 4.50 14.06
N SER A 328 7.47 4.51 13.15
CA SER A 328 8.75 3.86 13.39
C SER A 328 9.15 4.11 14.83
N ALA A 329 9.50 3.07 15.59
CA ALA A 329 9.69 3.14 17.05
C ALA A 329 10.73 4.21 17.50
N ALA A 330 11.43 4.83 16.55
CA ALA A 330 12.13 6.09 16.69
C ALA A 330 11.30 7.29 16.13
N SER A 331 10.98 8.23 17.02
CA SER A 331 11.03 9.69 16.80
C SER A 331 9.96 10.50 16.04
N ILE A 332 8.70 10.05 15.92
CA ILE A 332 7.63 11.07 15.82
C ILE A 332 7.54 11.79 17.19
N ASP A 333 8.04 13.03 17.24
CA ASP A 333 7.77 13.96 18.34
C ASP A 333 6.26 14.25 18.32
N LEU A 334 5.51 13.43 19.06
CA LEU A 334 4.05 13.48 19.10
C LEU A 334 3.57 14.87 19.56
N ASP A 335 4.29 15.51 20.47
CA ASP A 335 3.95 16.85 20.92
C ASP A 335 4.15 17.85 19.77
N ALA A 336 5.27 17.79 19.04
CA ALA A 336 5.48 18.65 17.87
C ALA A 336 4.45 18.41 16.75
N ALA A 337 4.12 17.14 16.47
CA ALA A 337 3.10 16.78 15.49
C ALA A 337 1.72 17.33 15.87
N VAL A 338 1.31 17.15 17.13
CA VAL A 338 0.05 17.69 17.66
C VAL A 338 0.04 19.21 17.61
N GLU A 339 1.12 19.89 18.01
CA GLU A 339 1.21 21.35 17.96
C GLU A 339 1.12 21.90 16.53
N SER A 340 1.64 21.17 15.51
CA SER A 340 1.55 21.61 14.11
C SER A 340 0.13 21.63 13.55
N VAL A 341 -0.76 20.78 14.08
CA VAL A 341 -2.12 20.61 13.54
C VAL A 341 -3.25 21.08 14.47
N VAL A 342 -2.99 21.29 15.76
CA VAL A 342 -4.04 21.59 16.76
C VAL A 342 -4.86 22.85 16.45
N ASP A 343 -4.25 23.83 15.79
CA ASP A 343 -4.89 25.10 15.44
C ASP A 343 -5.48 25.14 14.03
N LEU A 344 -5.37 24.04 13.28
CA LEU A 344 -6.03 23.89 11.98
C LEU A 344 -7.57 23.78 12.12
N PRO A 345 -8.33 23.99 11.03
CA PRO A 345 -9.79 23.97 11.07
C PRO A 345 -10.35 22.63 11.60
N PRO A 346 -11.12 22.64 12.72
CA PRO A 346 -11.60 21.41 13.37
C PRO A 346 -12.38 20.46 12.46
N GLU A 347 -13.21 21.01 11.57
CA GLU A 347 -14.01 20.18 10.66
C GLU A 347 -13.12 19.48 9.62
N SER A 348 -12.11 20.18 9.10
CA SER A 348 -11.16 19.57 8.14
C SER A 348 -10.30 18.50 8.81
N LEU A 349 -9.85 18.75 10.05
CA LEU A 349 -9.15 17.73 10.84
C LEU A 349 -10.03 16.52 11.11
N ALA A 350 -11.31 16.73 11.44
CA ALA A 350 -12.23 15.63 11.71
C ALA A 350 -12.44 14.75 10.48
N ASP A 351 -12.63 15.38 9.31
CA ASP A 351 -12.77 14.65 8.06
C ASP A 351 -11.51 13.85 7.72
N VAL A 352 -10.32 14.43 7.90
CA VAL A 352 -9.03 13.75 7.67
C VAL A 352 -8.80 12.62 8.66
N LEU A 353 -9.07 12.79 9.96
CA LEU A 353 -8.95 11.70 10.93
C LEU A 353 -9.93 10.57 10.61
N ILE A 354 -11.19 10.88 10.28
CA ILE A 354 -12.19 9.85 9.96
C ILE A 354 -11.79 9.07 8.70
N THR A 355 -11.47 9.78 7.62
CA THR A 355 -11.16 9.14 6.33
C THR A 355 -9.77 8.51 6.32
N GLY A 356 -8.81 9.09 7.05
CA GLY A 356 -7.48 8.54 7.27
C GLY A 356 -7.51 7.26 8.10
N THR A 357 -8.26 7.23 9.22
CA THR A 357 -8.48 5.98 9.97
C THR A 357 -9.17 4.93 9.10
N HIS A 358 -10.16 5.32 8.30
CA HIS A 358 -10.80 4.39 7.37
C HIS A 358 -9.79 3.80 6.37
N ALA A 359 -9.01 4.64 5.69
CA ALA A 359 -7.98 4.21 4.75
C ALA A 359 -6.94 3.30 5.41
N ALA A 360 -6.48 3.65 6.60
CA ALA A 360 -5.51 2.85 7.36
C ALA A 360 -6.07 1.47 7.74
N THR A 361 -7.33 1.38 8.17
CA THR A 361 -7.97 0.07 8.44
C THR A 361 -8.10 -0.78 7.18
N ILE A 362 -8.47 -0.20 6.04
CA ILE A 362 -8.55 -0.96 4.77
C ILE A 362 -7.19 -1.49 4.35
N PHE A 363 -6.13 -0.73 4.58
CA PHE A 363 -4.77 -1.15 4.27
C PHE A 363 -4.26 -2.24 5.21
N ASP A 364 -4.47 -2.07 6.53
CA ASP A 364 -4.07 -3.04 7.55
C ASP A 364 -4.82 -4.37 7.43
N ASP A 365 -6.09 -4.34 7.00
CA ASP A 365 -6.85 -5.55 6.67
C ASP A 365 -6.28 -6.30 5.43
N ALA A 366 -5.48 -5.63 4.61
CA ALA A 366 -4.94 -6.17 3.36
C ALA A 366 -3.48 -6.64 3.47
N VAL A 367 -2.63 -5.89 4.19
CA VAL A 367 -1.22 -6.19 4.43
C VAL A 367 -0.86 -5.69 5.83
N ALA A 368 -0.10 -6.49 6.59
CA ALA A 368 0.41 -6.09 7.89
C ALA A 368 1.23 -4.80 7.79
N THR A 369 0.91 -3.85 8.67
CA THR A 369 1.58 -2.55 8.72
C THR A 369 2.72 -2.49 9.74
N SER A 370 2.97 -3.59 10.45
CA SER A 370 4.07 -3.75 11.40
C SER A 370 4.67 -5.17 11.34
N LEU A 371 5.95 -5.30 11.69
CA LEU A 371 6.59 -6.62 11.79
C LEU A 371 5.92 -7.51 12.86
N PRO A 372 5.55 -7.01 14.06
CA PRO A 372 4.79 -7.79 15.02
C PRO A 372 3.49 -8.37 14.46
N ASP A 373 2.72 -7.58 13.71
CA ASP A 373 1.45 -8.04 13.13
C ASP A 373 1.70 -9.08 12.03
N ALA A 374 2.70 -8.87 11.18
CA ALA A 374 3.10 -9.83 10.14
C ALA A 374 3.53 -11.19 10.75
N LEU A 375 4.33 -11.14 11.82
CA LEU A 375 4.75 -12.34 12.55
C LEU A 375 3.58 -13.00 13.28
N GLU A 376 2.66 -12.23 13.87
CA GLU A 376 1.45 -12.78 14.49
C GLU A 376 0.53 -13.47 13.46
N SER A 377 0.38 -12.87 12.27
CA SER A 377 -0.32 -13.51 11.14
C SER A 377 0.31 -14.86 10.78
N LEU A 378 1.64 -14.90 10.69
CA LEU A 378 2.39 -16.11 10.39
C LEU A 378 2.24 -17.19 11.49
N GLU A 379 2.29 -16.81 12.76
CA GLU A 379 2.06 -17.69 13.91
C GLU A 379 0.64 -18.29 13.94
N ARG A 380 -0.37 -17.48 13.56
CA ARG A 380 -1.76 -17.92 13.47
C ARG A 380 -1.94 -19.01 12.41
N CYS A 381 -1.27 -18.91 11.26
CA CYS A 381 -1.33 -19.92 10.19
C CYS A 381 -0.88 -21.31 10.67
N VAL A 382 0.24 -21.39 11.39
CA VAL A 382 0.76 -22.65 11.95
C VAL A 382 -0.15 -23.23 13.04
N SER A 383 -0.84 -22.37 13.79
CA SER A 383 -1.67 -22.77 14.93
C SER A 383 -3.02 -23.38 14.53
N THR A 384 -3.55 -23.04 13.36
CA THR A 384 -4.89 -23.48 12.91
C THR A 384 -4.97 -24.93 12.41
N ASP A 385 -3.85 -25.56 12.09
CA ASP A 385 -3.79 -26.91 11.52
C ASP A 385 -3.32 -28.03 12.47
N ARG A 386 -3.40 -27.84 13.80
CA ARG A 386 -3.18 -28.94 14.77
C ARG A 386 -4.47 -29.72 15.10
N PRO A 387 -4.78 -30.87 14.46
CA PRO A 387 -5.76 -31.80 15.00
C PRO A 387 -5.15 -32.51 16.22
N GLY A 388 -5.43 -31.95 17.40
CA GLY A 388 -5.51 -32.72 18.64
C GLY A 388 -4.45 -32.43 19.70
N SER A 389 -4.81 -31.57 20.66
CA SER A 389 -4.62 -31.91 22.07
C SER A 389 -5.67 -31.20 22.94
N ASN A 390 -6.85 -31.80 23.07
CA ASN A 390 -7.64 -31.68 24.29
C ASN A 390 -8.17 -33.05 24.68
N VAL A 391 -7.24 -33.88 25.17
CA VAL A 391 -7.57 -34.89 26.16
C VAL A 391 -7.30 -34.27 27.52
N ARG A 392 -8.36 -33.99 28.28
CA ARG A 392 -8.53 -34.52 29.65
C ARG A 392 -9.90 -34.13 30.24
N THR A 393 -10.69 -35.20 30.44
CA THR A 393 -11.61 -35.53 31.55
C THR A 393 -12.46 -34.43 32.16
#